data_AF-A0AAU2KLZ3-F1
#
_entry.id   AF-A0AAU2KLZ3-F1
#
_cell.length_a   1.000
_cell.length_b   1.000
_cell.length_c   1.000
_cell.angle_alpha   90.00
_cell.angle_beta   90.00
_cell.angle_gamma   90.00
#
_symmetry.space_group_name_H-M   'P 1'
#
loop_
_entity.id
_entity.type
_entity.pdbx_description
1 polymer ?
#
loop_
_entity_poly.entity_id
_entity_poly.type
_entity_poly.pdbx_seq_one_letter_code
_entity_poly.pdbx_strand_id
1 'polypeptide(L)'
;MSSKRPDLEQAAALTATALVPLGRKPSEVKIAGITDGLIDQEVLLAAAVEHLPGGAVARATWEGLVFQGPEDTPLGNWAHSRALARTVRRMTEIMSAAPKAVR
;
A
#
# COMPACT_ATOMS: atom_id res chain seq x y z
N MET A 1 17.42 -17.41 -3.30
CA MET A 1 16.18 -16.71 -2.90
C MET A 1 15.65 -15.96 -4.11
N SER A 2 14.55 -16.39 -4.73
CA SER A 2 13.96 -15.65 -5.85
C SER A 2 13.44 -14.30 -5.35
N SER A 3 14.08 -13.21 -5.77
CA SER A 3 13.52 -11.86 -5.63
C SER A 3 12.19 -11.81 -6.38
N LYS A 4 11.08 -11.92 -5.67
CA LYS A 4 9.75 -11.65 -6.24
C LYS A 4 9.72 -10.15 -6.57
N ARG A 5 9.42 -9.82 -7.83
CA ARG A 5 9.15 -8.43 -8.19
C ARG A 5 7.80 -8.03 -7.61
N PRO A 6 7.60 -6.76 -7.23
CA PRO A 6 6.28 -6.26 -6.83
C PRO A 6 5.28 -6.51 -7.95
N ASP A 7 4.11 -7.03 -7.58
CA ASP A 7 2.99 -7.24 -8.50
C ASP A 7 2.12 -5.98 -8.49
N LEU A 8 2.40 -5.09 -9.44
CA LEU A 8 1.71 -3.80 -9.54
C LEU A 8 0.21 -3.96 -9.84
N GLU A 9 -0.19 -5.06 -10.50
CA GLU A 9 -1.60 -5.33 -10.78
C GLU A 9 -2.33 -5.76 -9.50
N GLN A 10 -1.71 -6.63 -8.71
CA GLN A 10 -2.23 -7.00 -7.40
C GLN A 10 -2.33 -5.79 -6.46
N ALA A 11 -1.27 -4.96 -6.40
CA ALA A 11 -1.29 -3.73 -5.62
C ALA A 11 -2.42 -2.79 -6.05
N ALA A 12 -2.63 -2.62 -7.37
CA ALA A 12 -3.71 -1.80 -7.91
C ALA A 12 -5.09 -2.33 -7.53
N ALA A 13 -5.31 -3.65 -7.61
CA ALA A 13 -6.58 -4.28 -7.26
C ALA A 13 -6.92 -4.14 -5.76
N LEU A 14 -5.92 -4.33 -4.88
CA LEU A 14 -6.06 -4.14 -3.43
C LEU A 14 -6.38 -2.68 -3.11
N THR A 15 -5.63 -1.74 -3.68
CA THR A 15 -5.86 -0.30 -3.51
C THR A 15 -7.24 0.11 -4.00
N ALA A 16 -7.68 -0.34 -5.17
CA ALA A 16 -9.00 -0.03 -5.71
C ALA A 16 -10.11 -0.51 -4.77
N THR A 17 -9.97 -1.70 -4.21
CA THR A 17 -10.94 -2.28 -3.27
C THR A 17 -10.96 -1.55 -1.93
N ALA A 18 -9.79 -1.15 -1.39
CA ALA A 18 -9.71 -0.38 -0.14
C ALA A 18 -10.36 1.00 -0.28
N LEU A 19 -10.18 1.65 -1.44
CA LEU A 19 -10.55 3.05 -1.68
C LEU A 19 -11.99 3.27 -2.12
N VAL A 20 -12.83 2.23 -2.19
CA VAL A 20 -14.26 2.35 -2.53
C VAL A 20 -15.02 3.35 -1.63
N PRO A 21 -16.15 3.92 -2.10
CA PRO A 21 -16.99 4.80 -1.28
C PRO A 21 -17.58 4.08 -0.05
N LEU A 22 -17.94 4.82 1.00
CA LEU A 22 -18.50 4.27 2.25
C LEU A 22 -19.74 3.40 2.04
N GLY A 23 -20.64 3.78 1.13
CA GLY A 23 -21.81 2.96 0.78
C GLY A 23 -21.47 1.62 0.11
N ARG A 24 -20.21 1.39 -0.23
CA ARG A 24 -19.67 0.14 -0.79
C ARG A 24 -18.55 -0.44 0.07
N LYS A 25 -18.47 -0.05 1.35
CA LYS A 25 -17.45 -0.53 2.29
C LYS A 25 -17.44 -2.07 2.29
N PRO A 26 -16.26 -2.72 2.14
CA PRO A 26 -16.16 -4.16 2.25
C PRO A 26 -16.52 -4.66 3.66
N SER A 27 -16.83 -5.96 3.76
CA SER A 27 -16.99 -6.63 5.05
C SER A 27 -15.69 -6.56 5.85
N GLU A 28 -15.77 -6.73 7.18
CA GLU A 28 -14.61 -6.68 8.07
C GLU A 28 -13.56 -7.74 7.71
N VAL A 29 -14.00 -8.97 7.42
CA VAL A 29 -13.13 -10.05 6.94
C VAL A 29 -12.42 -9.67 5.64
N LYS A 30 -13.13 -9.01 4.72
CA LYS A 30 -12.52 -8.55 3.47
C LYS A 30 -11.53 -7.40 3.71
N ILE A 31 -11.80 -6.50 4.66
CA ILE A 31 -10.88 -5.44 5.07
C ILE A 31 -9.59 -6.03 5.63
N ALA A 32 -9.67 -7.02 6.52
CA ALA A 32 -8.49 -7.70 7.07
C ALA A 32 -7.63 -8.30 5.95
N GLY A 33 -8.23 -9.08 5.03
CA GLY A 33 -7.49 -9.66 3.91
C GLY A 33 -6.92 -8.63 2.93
N ILE A 34 -7.56 -7.45 2.78
CA ILE A 34 -6.99 -6.34 2.00
C ILE A 34 -5.77 -5.77 2.72
N THR A 35 -5.86 -5.53 4.02
CA THR A 35 -4.75 -5.02 4.84
C THR A 35 -3.54 -5.94 4.78
N ASP A 36 -3.73 -7.25 4.98
CA ASP A 36 -2.66 -8.23 4.87
C ASP A 36 -2.01 -8.20 3.48
N GLY A 37 -2.84 -8.18 2.42
CA GLY A 37 -2.34 -8.08 1.04
C GLY A 37 -1.56 -6.79 0.77
N LEU A 38 -1.95 -5.66 1.36
CA LEU A 38 -1.22 -4.40 1.23
C LEU A 38 0.13 -4.46 1.95
N ILE A 39 0.20 -5.10 3.12
CA ILE A 39 1.45 -5.33 3.86
C ILE A 39 2.41 -6.19 3.04
N ASP A 40 1.92 -7.28 2.45
CA ASP A 40 2.73 -8.14 1.60
C ASP A 40 3.28 -7.40 0.37
N GLN A 41 2.47 -6.55 -0.27
CA GLN A 41 2.91 -5.75 -1.41
C GLN A 41 3.93 -4.70 -1.01
N GLU A 42 3.78 -4.09 0.17
CA GLU A 42 4.68 -3.05 0.59
C GLU A 42 6.12 -3.54 0.76
N VAL A 43 6.33 -4.75 1.30
CA VAL A 43 7.67 -5.33 1.44
C VAL A 43 8.43 -5.34 0.09
N LEU A 44 7.71 -5.61 -1.00
CA LEU A 44 8.27 -5.64 -2.35
C LEU A 44 8.44 -4.23 -2.95
N LEU A 45 7.52 -3.32 -2.66
CA LEU A 45 7.54 -1.93 -3.15
C LEU A 45 8.59 -1.09 -2.43
N ALA A 46 8.73 -1.23 -1.11
CA ALA A 46 9.66 -0.50 -0.26
C ALA A 46 11.09 -0.61 -0.79
N ALA A 47 11.55 -1.84 -1.02
CA ALA A 47 12.88 -2.12 -1.58
C ALA A 47 13.08 -1.49 -2.97
N ALA A 48 12.01 -1.39 -3.77
CA ALA A 48 12.09 -0.81 -5.11
C ALA A 48 12.03 0.73 -5.12
N VAL A 49 11.35 1.35 -4.15
CA VAL A 49 11.20 2.82 -4.10
C VAL A 49 12.27 3.52 -3.26
N GLU A 50 12.97 2.83 -2.36
CA GLU A 50 13.90 3.45 -1.40
C GLU A 50 14.92 4.39 -2.05
N HIS A 51 15.41 4.04 -3.24
CA HIS A 51 16.40 4.82 -3.99
C HIS A 51 15.81 5.84 -4.97
N LEU A 52 14.48 5.94 -5.05
CA LEU A 52 13.79 6.84 -5.97
C LEU A 52 13.43 8.18 -5.30
N PRO A 53 13.35 9.29 -6.06
CA PRO A 53 12.89 10.57 -5.53
C PRO A 53 11.50 10.45 -4.87
N GLY A 54 11.41 10.84 -3.60
CA GLY A 54 10.18 10.73 -2.80
C GLY A 54 9.94 9.36 -2.17
N GLY A 55 10.77 8.35 -2.46
CA GLY A 55 10.68 7.01 -1.89
C GLY A 55 10.85 6.98 -0.38
N ALA A 56 11.87 7.65 0.14
CA ALA A 56 12.12 7.75 1.58
C ALA A 56 10.92 8.33 2.36
N VAL A 57 10.22 9.32 1.79
CA VAL A 57 9.02 9.92 2.40
C VAL A 57 7.85 8.93 2.38
N ALA A 58 7.65 8.23 1.27
CA ALA A 58 6.61 7.20 1.17
C ALA A 58 6.85 6.06 2.16
N ARG A 59 8.12 5.64 2.33
CA ARG A 59 8.52 4.63 3.30
C ARG A 59 8.29 5.09 4.74
N ALA A 60 8.73 6.29 5.11
CA ALA A 60 8.48 6.84 6.45
C ALA A 60 6.98 6.97 6.75
N THR A 61 6.17 7.33 5.75
CA THR A 61 4.71 7.39 5.88
C THR A 61 4.13 6.00 6.15
N TRP A 62 4.60 4.98 5.43
CA TRP A 62 4.18 3.59 5.67
C TRP A 62 4.52 3.13 7.09
N GLU A 63 5.78 3.32 7.52
CA GLU A 63 6.24 2.93 8.85
C GLU A 63 5.42 3.62 9.95
N GLY A 64 5.10 4.90 9.78
CA GLY A 64 4.23 5.64 10.69
C GLY A 64 2.83 5.03 10.78
N LEU A 65 2.24 4.64 9.65
CA LEU A 65 0.93 3.98 9.64
C LEU A 65 0.96 2.62 10.34
N VAL A 66 1.92 1.76 9.99
CA VAL A 66 2.06 0.43 10.61
C VAL A 66 2.28 0.54 12.12
N PHE A 67 3.10 1.49 12.56
CA PHE A 67 3.34 1.74 13.97
C PHE A 67 2.08 2.21 14.72
N GLN A 68 1.29 3.12 14.10
CA GLN A 68 0.06 3.63 14.70
C GLN A 68 -1.04 2.58 14.77
N GLY A 69 -1.11 1.69 13.77
CA GLY A 69 -2.20 0.72 13.66
C GLY A 69 -3.55 1.38 13.41
N PRO A 70 -4.64 0.59 13.50
CA PRO A 70 -6.00 1.10 13.41
C PRO A 70 -6.43 1.80 14.71
N GLU A 71 -7.21 2.87 14.58
CA GLU A 71 -7.87 3.50 15.74
C GLU A 71 -8.97 2.60 16.32
N ASP A 72 -9.22 2.71 17.62
CA ASP A 72 -10.33 2.02 18.28
C ASP A 72 -11.67 2.74 18.05
N THR A 73 -12.12 2.71 16.79
CA THR A 73 -13.40 3.29 16.36
C THR A 73 -14.13 2.33 15.42
N PRO A 74 -15.45 2.47 15.21
CA PRO A 74 -16.22 1.58 14.34
C PRO A 74 -15.72 1.49 12.89
N LEU A 75 -14.94 2.47 12.43
CA LEU A 75 -14.35 2.50 11.09
C LEU A 75 -12.81 2.42 11.10
N GLY A 76 -12.17 2.28 12.26
CA GLY A 76 -10.71 2.38 12.41
C GLY A 76 -9.95 1.43 11.50
N ASN A 77 -10.34 0.15 11.47
CA ASN A 77 -9.74 -0.85 10.58
C ASN A 77 -9.86 -0.46 9.09
N TRP A 78 -10.99 0.10 8.69
CA TRP A 78 -11.19 0.50 7.29
C TRP A 78 -10.43 1.79 6.95
N ALA A 79 -10.44 2.77 7.85
CA ALA A 79 -9.69 4.01 7.71
C ALA A 79 -8.18 3.75 7.61
N HIS A 80 -7.67 2.84 8.44
CA HIS A 80 -6.30 2.37 8.41
C HIS A 80 -5.95 1.67 7.10
N SER A 81 -6.77 0.69 6.67
CA SER A 81 -6.59 0.01 5.38
C SER A 81 -6.57 0.98 4.19
N ARG A 82 -7.41 2.02 4.21
CA ARG A 82 -7.40 3.10 3.20
C ARG A 82 -6.14 3.94 3.24
N ALA A 83 -5.59 4.23 4.43
CA ALA A 83 -4.35 4.98 4.55
C ALA A 83 -3.18 4.17 3.97
N LEU A 84 -3.06 2.88 4.33
CA LEU A 84 -2.08 1.95 3.75
C LEU A 84 -2.22 1.89 2.21
N ALA A 85 -3.45 1.75 1.71
CA ALA A 85 -3.71 1.69 0.27
C ALA A 85 -3.28 2.94 -0.49
N ARG A 86 -3.44 4.14 0.10
CA ARG A 86 -2.95 5.40 -0.50
C ARG A 86 -1.43 5.44 -0.54
N THR A 87 -0.77 4.97 0.51
CA THR A 87 0.69 4.91 0.56
C THR A 87 1.24 3.91 -0.46
N VAL A 88 0.66 2.73 -0.57
CA VAL A 88 0.98 1.74 -1.62
C VAL A 88 0.79 2.34 -3.01
N ARG A 89 -0.34 3.01 -3.26
CA ARG A 89 -0.57 3.72 -4.54
C ARG A 89 0.54 4.72 -4.82
N ARG A 90 0.92 5.52 -3.82
CA ARG A 90 2.01 6.49 -3.96
C ARG A 90 3.34 5.83 -4.31
N MET A 91 3.67 4.69 -3.69
CA MET A 91 4.86 3.92 -4.02
C MET A 91 4.81 3.40 -5.47
N THR A 92 3.67 2.87 -5.92
CA THR A 92 3.50 2.42 -7.31
C THR A 92 3.63 3.56 -8.33
N GLU A 93 3.15 4.77 -8.01
CA GLU A 93 3.33 5.97 -8.83
C GLU A 93 4.81 6.37 -8.92
N ILE A 94 5.55 6.35 -7.80
CA ILE A 94 6.98 6.65 -7.76
C ILE A 94 7.76 5.66 -8.64
N MET A 95 7.46 4.35 -8.53
CA MET A 95 8.09 3.33 -9.38
C MET A 95 7.78 3.53 -10.86
N SER A 96 6.54 3.88 -11.20
CA SER A 96 6.11 4.03 -12.59
C SER A 96 6.68 5.31 -13.24
N ALA A 97 6.93 6.35 -12.44
CA ALA A 97 7.53 7.60 -12.88
C ALA A 97 9.06 7.54 -12.98
N ALA A 98 9.70 6.51 -12.40
CA ALA A 98 11.14 6.34 -12.51
C ALA A 98 11.53 6.18 -13.98
N PRO A 99 12.53 6.93 -14.48
CA PRO A 99 13.02 6.74 -15.84
C PRO A 99 13.43 5.27 -15.99
N LYS A 100 12.91 4.60 -17.03
CA LYS A 100 13.37 3.24 -17.38
C LYS A 100 14.88 3.32 -17.52
N ALA A 101 15.60 2.72 -16.57
CA ALA A 101 17.05 2.64 -16.64
C ALA A 101 17.39 2.09 -18.04
N VAL A 102 18.06 2.92 -18.84
CA VAL A 102 18.60 2.53 -20.14
C VAL A 102 19.51 1.35 -19.83
N ARG A 103 19.11 0.17 -20.28
CA ARG A 103 19.86 -1.08 -20.13
C ARG A 103 21.08 -1.08 -21.04
#